data_AF-A0A1G0LLR0-F1
#
_entry.id   AF-A0A1G0LLR0-F1
#
_cell.length_a   1.000
_cell.length_b   1.000
_cell.length_c   1.000
_cell.angle_alpha   90.00
_cell.angle_beta   90.00
_cell.angle_gamma   90.00
#
_symmetry.space_group_name_H-M   'P 1'
#
loop_
_entity.id
_entity.type
_entity.pdbx_description
1 polymer ?
#
loop_
_entity_poly.entity_id
_entity_poly.type
_entity_poly.pdbx_seq_one_letter_code
_entity_poly.pdbx_strand_id
1 'polypeptide(L)'
;MLAVALVTGMAVFAAQGGEYGGTDLLALTRRVTAERAAIARLRHEVDSLARLERALTTDSATQERAARELYGMIRPGELLYQVVPPDTTR
;
A
#
# COMPACT_ATOMS: atom_id res chain seq x y z
N MET A 1 -11.66 41.39 36.89
CA MET A 1 -11.57 41.44 35.42
C MET A 1 -10.17 41.10 34.93
N LEU A 2 -9.14 41.88 35.31
CA LEU A 2 -7.75 41.69 34.84
C LEU A 2 -7.11 40.35 35.27
N ALA A 3 -7.33 39.92 36.52
CA ALA A 3 -6.85 38.62 37.01
C ALA A 3 -7.49 37.42 36.29
N VAL A 4 -8.78 37.53 35.95
CA VAL A 4 -9.48 36.47 35.19
C VAL A 4 -8.92 36.36 33.78
N ALA A 5 -8.75 37.50 33.10
CA ALA A 5 -8.16 37.53 31.76
C ALA A 5 -6.75 36.95 31.72
N LEU A 6 -5.94 37.21 32.76
CA LEU A 6 -4.58 36.67 32.88
C LEU A 6 -4.58 35.14 33.04
N VAL A 7 -5.45 34.62 33.91
CA VAL A 7 -5.59 33.17 34.15
C VAL A 7 -6.13 32.46 32.91
N THR A 8 -7.13 33.04 32.24
CA THR A 8 -7.65 32.49 30.98
C THR A 8 -6.60 32.51 29.88
N GLY A 9 -5.82 33.60 29.77
CA GLY A 9 -4.71 33.71 28.83
C GLY A 9 -3.64 32.66 29.06
N MET A 10 -3.24 32.42 30.32
CA MET A 10 -2.30 31.35 30.66
C MET A 10 -2.86 29.95 30.38
N ALA A 11 -4.13 29.70 30.63
CA ALA A 11 -4.74 28.40 30.34
C ALA A 11 -4.79 28.10 28.84
N VAL A 12 -5.13 29.09 28.02
CA VAL A 12 -5.12 28.99 26.55
C VAL A 12 -3.70 28.82 26.03
N PHE A 13 -2.75 29.59 26.58
CA PHE A 13 -1.34 29.49 26.22
C PHE A 13 -0.72 28.16 26.66
N ALA A 14 -1.09 27.59 27.81
CA ALA A 14 -0.65 26.27 28.22
C ALA A 14 -1.24 25.17 27.34
N ALA A 15 -2.50 25.32 26.91
CA ALA A 15 -3.14 24.39 25.99
C ALA A 15 -2.53 24.44 24.56
N GLN A 16 -2.00 25.59 24.14
CA GLN A 16 -1.43 25.79 22.80
C GLN A 16 0.11 25.74 22.75
N GLY A 17 0.77 26.08 23.85
CA GLY A 17 2.22 26.35 23.93
C GLY A 17 2.97 25.47 24.93
N GLY A 18 2.30 24.54 25.62
CA GLY A 18 3.00 23.41 26.21
C GLY A 18 3.57 22.57 25.07
N GLU A 19 4.87 22.29 25.09
CA GLU A 19 5.73 21.69 24.06
C GLU A 19 5.24 20.37 23.43
N TYR A 20 4.08 19.86 23.85
CA TYR A 20 3.34 18.70 23.34
C TYR A 20 1.82 18.92 23.47
N GLY A 21 1.31 20.05 22.96
CA GLY A 21 -0.10 20.43 23.07
C GLY A 21 -1.04 19.32 22.57
N GLY A 22 -2.23 19.18 23.18
CA GLY A 22 -3.18 18.12 22.84
C GLY A 22 -3.62 18.09 21.37
N THR A 23 -3.49 19.22 20.66
CA THR A 23 -3.70 19.31 19.21
C THR A 23 -2.61 18.60 18.41
N ASP A 24 -1.36 18.62 18.85
CA ASP A 24 -0.24 17.93 18.21
C ASP A 24 -0.32 16.42 18.44
N LEU A 25 -0.75 15.99 19.64
CA LEU A 25 -1.07 14.58 19.90
C LEU A 25 -2.20 14.07 18.99
N LEU A 26 -3.25 14.87 18.78
CA LEU A 26 -4.32 14.56 17.83
C LEU A 26 -3.81 14.50 16.38
N ALA A 27 -2.93 15.41 15.99
CA ALA A 27 -2.32 15.40 14.66
C ALA A 27 -1.42 14.17 14.47
N LEU A 28 -0.61 13.82 15.47
CA LEU A 28 0.30 12.68 15.45
C LEU A 28 -0.48 11.36 15.42
N THR A 29 -1.50 11.21 16.25
CA THR A 29 -2.36 10.01 16.25
C THR A 29 -3.05 9.84 14.90
N ARG A 30 -3.58 10.91 14.29
CA ARG A 30 -4.14 10.88 12.94
C ARG A 30 -3.12 10.43 11.90
N ARG A 31 -1.90 10.97 11.93
CA ARG A 31 -0.80 10.55 11.03
C ARG A 31 -0.48 9.08 11.20
N VAL A 32 -0.29 8.61 12.43
CA VAL A 32 -0.02 7.19 12.73
C VAL A 32 -1.15 6.29 12.23
N THR A 33 -2.41 6.69 12.41
CA THR A 33 -3.55 5.90 11.90
C THR A 33 -3.60 5.87 10.37
N ALA A 34 -3.32 6.98 9.70
CA ALA A 34 -3.29 7.06 8.24
C ALA A 34 -2.17 6.20 7.65
N GLU A 35 -0.97 6.27 8.21
CA GLU A 35 0.16 5.46 7.76
C GLU A 35 -0.08 3.97 7.99
N ARG A 36 -0.66 3.58 9.14
CA ARG A 36 -1.04 2.19 9.39
C ARG A 36 -2.07 1.68 8.38
N ALA A 37 -3.04 2.52 8.01
CA ALA A 37 -4.02 2.17 6.98
C ALA A 37 -3.37 2.01 5.60
N ALA A 38 -2.42 2.89 5.25
CA ALA A 38 -1.65 2.79 4.01
C ALA A 38 -0.82 1.49 3.96
N ILE A 39 -0.12 1.15 5.04
CA ILE A 39 0.64 -0.10 5.16
C ILE A 39 -0.28 -1.31 5.02
N ALA A 40 -1.44 -1.31 5.69
CA ALA A 40 -2.38 -2.42 5.61
C ALA A 40 -2.92 -2.62 4.18
N ARG A 41 -3.22 -1.53 3.48
CA ARG A 41 -3.63 -1.55 2.07
C ARG A 41 -2.54 -2.12 1.17
N LEU A 42 -1.31 -1.63 1.30
CA LEU A 42 -0.19 -2.09 0.48
C LEU A 42 0.11 -3.57 0.72
N ARG A 43 0.06 -4.03 1.98
CA ARG A 43 0.21 -5.45 2.30
C ARG A 43 -0.86 -6.29 1.61
N HIS A 44 -2.12 -5.84 1.64
CA HIS A 44 -3.19 -6.55 0.95
C HIS A 44 -2.96 -6.64 -0.57
N GLU A 45 -2.50 -5.55 -1.19
CA GLU A 45 -2.17 -5.52 -2.62
C GLU A 45 -1.03 -6.49 -2.94
N VAL A 46 0.07 -6.47 -2.16
CA VAL A 46 1.20 -7.40 -2.31
C VAL A 46 0.75 -8.86 -2.14
N ASP A 47 -0.03 -9.16 -1.11
CA ASP A 47 -0.54 -10.52 -0.88
C ASP A 47 -1.44 -10.99 -2.01
N SER A 48 -2.23 -10.09 -2.60
CA SER A 48 -3.08 -10.38 -3.76
C SER A 48 -2.25 -10.70 -4.99
N LEU A 49 -1.23 -9.88 -5.29
CA LEU A 49 -0.32 -10.11 -6.40
C LEU A 49 0.46 -11.42 -6.24
N ALA A 50 0.96 -11.72 -5.04
CA ALA A 50 1.65 -12.97 -4.75
C ALA A 50 0.74 -14.21 -4.85
N ARG A 51 -0.57 -14.06 -4.62
CA ARG A 51 -1.54 -15.14 -4.89
C ARG A 51 -1.76 -15.32 -6.39
N LEU A 52 -1.87 -14.24 -7.15
CA LEU A 52 -2.04 -14.28 -8.60
C LEU A 52 -0.81 -14.90 -9.29
N GLU A 53 0.39 -14.47 -8.90
CA GLU A 53 1.65 -15.04 -9.39
C GLU A 53 1.72 -16.54 -9.16
N ARG A 54 1.37 -17.00 -7.94
CA ARG A 54 1.30 -18.43 -7.63
C ARG A 54 0.30 -19.16 -8.51
N ALA A 55 -0.90 -18.61 -8.70
CA ALA A 55 -1.90 -19.22 -9.58
C ALA A 55 -1.37 -19.36 -11.02
N LEU A 56 -0.71 -18.32 -11.54
CA LEU A 56 -0.11 -18.35 -12.88
C LEU A 56 1.09 -19.30 -13.00
N THR A 57 1.78 -19.62 -11.91
CA THR A 57 2.97 -20.50 -11.95
C THR A 57 2.66 -21.96 -11.61
N THR A 58 1.59 -22.24 -10.87
CA THR A 58 1.29 -23.60 -10.41
C THR A 58 0.08 -24.25 -11.11
N ASP A 59 -0.86 -23.49 -11.65
CA ASP A 59 -2.06 -24.03 -12.29
C ASP A 59 -1.93 -24.03 -13.82
N SER A 60 -1.82 -25.22 -14.40
CA SER A 60 -1.68 -25.40 -15.85
C SER A 60 -2.89 -24.91 -16.65
N ALA A 61 -4.11 -24.98 -16.10
CA ALA A 61 -5.29 -24.48 -16.78
C ALA A 61 -5.29 -22.94 -16.84
N THR A 62 -4.84 -22.30 -15.76
CA THR A 62 -4.66 -20.85 -15.70
C THR A 62 -3.51 -20.38 -16.60
N GLN A 63 -2.41 -21.14 -16.68
CA GLN A 63 -1.31 -20.89 -17.62
C GLN A 63 -1.78 -20.94 -19.07
N GLU A 64 -2.48 -22.01 -19.45
CA GLU A 64 -2.96 -22.20 -20.82
C GLU A 64 -3.94 -21.09 -21.22
N ARG A 65 -4.85 -20.70 -20.31
CA ARG A 65 -5.77 -19.57 -20.55
C ARG A 65 -5.01 -18.25 -20.77
N ALA A 66 -4.06 -17.93 -19.89
CA ALA A 66 -3.24 -16.72 -20.03
C ALA A 66 -2.39 -16.76 -21.32
N ALA A 67 -1.82 -17.91 -21.66
CA ALA A 67 -1.07 -18.10 -22.89
C ALA A 67 -1.95 -17.90 -24.14
N ARG A 68 -3.20 -18.39 -24.13
CA ARG A 68 -4.15 -18.16 -25.22
C ARG A 68 -4.57 -16.71 -25.35
N GLU A 69 -4.72 -15.99 -24.25
CA GLU A 69 -5.01 -14.55 -24.26
C GLU A 69 -3.86 -13.75 -24.87
N LEU A 70 -2.60 -14.11 -24.56
CA LEU A 70 -1.42 -13.37 -25.00
C LEU A 70 -0.94 -13.77 -26.40
N TYR A 71 -1.03 -15.05 -26.76
CA TYR A 71 -0.39 -15.62 -27.95
C TYR A 71 -1.38 -16.29 -28.92
N GLY A 72 -2.65 -16.45 -28.52
CA GLY A 72 -3.65 -17.15 -29.32
C GLY A 72 -3.54 -18.67 -29.27
N MET A 73 -4.29 -19.32 -30.17
CA MET A 73 -4.34 -20.77 -30.30
C MET A 73 -3.24 -21.29 -31.24
N ILE A 74 -2.30 -22.08 -30.72
CA ILE A 74 -1.30 -22.78 -31.54
C ILE A 74 -1.98 -23.94 -32.26
N ARG A 75 -1.81 -24.04 -33.58
CA ARG A 75 -2.38 -25.14 -34.38
C ARG A 75 -1.48 -26.38 -34.30
N PRO A 76 -2.02 -27.59 -34.57
CA PRO A 76 -1.20 -28.79 -34.66
C PRO A 76 -0.08 -28.61 -35.69
N GLY A 77 1.17 -28.76 -35.26
CA GLY A 77 2.38 -28.62 -36.09
C GLY A 77 3.02 -27.22 -36.08
N GLU A 78 2.44 -26.23 -35.41
CA GLU A 78 3.06 -24.92 -35.21
C GLU A 78 3.91 -24.90 -33.93
N LEU A 79 5.09 -24.27 -33.99
CA LEU A 79 6.00 -24.06 -32.87
C LEU A 79 6.12 -22.55 -32.61
N LEU A 80 5.84 -22.13 -31.38
CA LEU A 80 6.03 -20.74 -30.95
C LEU A 80 7.41 -20.61 -30.28
N TYR A 81 8.27 -19.76 -30.83
CA TYR A 81 9.53 -19.36 -30.20
C TYR A 81 9.44 -17.93 -29.71
N GLN A 82 9.71 -17.72 -28.43
CA GLN A 82 9.82 -16.39 -27.84
C GLN A 82 11.26 -16.15 -27.39
N VAL A 83 11.83 -15.03 -27.84
CA VAL A 83 13.11 -14.55 -27.35
C VAL A 83 12.84 -13.69 -26.11
N VAL A 84 13.17 -14.21 -24.93
CA VAL A 84 13.02 -13.51 -23.67
C VAL A 84 14.37 -12.91 -23.26
N PRO A 85 14.44 -11.60 -22.93
CA PRO A 85 15.68 -11.00 -22.40
C PRO A 85 16.14 -11.71 -21.12
N PRO A 86 17.45 -11.78 -20.84
CA PRO A 86 17.95 -12.36 -19.61
C PRO A 86 17.46 -11.59 -18.39
N ASP A 87 17.06 -12.33 -17.36
CA ASP A 87 16.56 -11.74 -16.11
C ASP A 87 17.70 -10.97 -15.42
N THR A 88 17.53 -9.65 -15.32
CA THR A 88 18.55 -8.72 -14.78
C THR A 88 18.38 -8.52 -13.27
N THR A 89 17.36 -9.11 -12.66
CA THR A 89 17.07 -8.91 -11.24
C THR A 89 17.66 -10.07 -10.42
N ARG A 90 18.87 -9.86 -9.89
CA ARG A 90 19.45 -10.71 -8.84
C ARG A 90 20.02 -9.86 -7.72
#